data_AF-A0A7J3AQ80-F1
#
_entry.id   AF-A0A7J3AQ80-F1
#
_cell.length_a   1.000
_cell.length_b   1.000
_cell.length_c   1.000
_cell.angle_alpha   90.00
_cell.angle_beta   90.00
_cell.angle_gamma   90.00
#
_symmetry.space_group_name_H-M   'P 1'
#
loop_
_entity.id
_entity.type
_entity.pdbx_description
1 polymer ?
#
loop_
_entity_poly.entity_id
_entity_poly.type
_entity_poly.pdbx_seq_one_letter_code
_entity_poly.pdbx_strand_id
1 'polypeptide(L)'
;ADAPTDEEIVDAQLKLAQTEGVFAEPAGGTVVASLIRKVDAGEIDKDETVVLLITGSGIKSLSSTVPVDTFIPRVPSTLDAVERVLGVV
;
A
#
# COMPACT_ATOMS: atom_id res chain seq x y z
N ALA A 1 18.03 13.68 7.46
CA ALA A 1 17.32 12.39 7.51
C ALA A 1 17.56 11.70 6.18
N ASP A 2 17.82 10.40 6.20
CA ASP A 2 17.88 9.61 4.97
C ASP A 2 16.46 9.46 4.41
N ALA A 3 16.29 9.69 3.11
CA ALA A 3 14.98 9.64 2.47
C ALA A 3 14.59 8.18 2.17
N PRO A 4 13.31 7.79 2.30
CA PRO A 4 12.88 6.46 1.85
C PRO A 4 13.17 6.24 0.37
N THR A 5 13.50 5.01 -0.02
CA THR A 5 13.65 4.65 -1.43
C THR A 5 12.29 4.62 -2.14
N ASP A 6 12.29 4.66 -3.47
CA ASP A 6 11.05 4.54 -4.25
C ASP A 6 10.33 3.21 -3.97
N GLU A 7 11.06 2.10 -3.75
CA GLU A 7 10.45 0.83 -3.34
C GLU A 7 9.77 0.93 -1.98
N GLU A 8 10.44 1.52 -0.98
CA GLU A 8 9.86 1.72 0.36
C GLU A 8 8.59 2.59 0.30
N ILE A 9 8.58 3.61 -0.57
CA ILE A 9 7.43 4.49 -0.77
C ILE A 9 6.24 3.73 -1.35
N VAL A 10 6.46 2.91 -2.39
CA VAL A 10 5.41 2.11 -3.03
C VAL A 10 4.88 1.06 -2.06
N ASP A 11 5.77 0.35 -1.35
CA ASP A 11 5.38 -0.66 -0.36
C ASP A 11 4.56 -0.03 0.77
N ALA A 12 4.96 1.14 1.27
CA ALA A 12 4.21 1.87 2.29
C ALA A 12 2.85 2.35 1.79
N GLN A 13 2.76 2.82 0.53
CA GLN A 13 1.51 3.21 -0.11
C GLN A 13 0.54 2.03 -0.23
N LEU A 14 1.04 0.87 -0.69
CA LEU A 14 0.25 -0.36 -0.80
C LEU A 14 -0.18 -0.89 0.56
N LYS A 15 0.72 -0.85 1.56
CA LYS A 15 0.41 -1.25 2.93
C LYS A 15 -0.73 -0.41 3.50
N LEU A 16 -0.65 0.92 3.39
CA LEU A 16 -1.71 1.82 3.84
C LEU A 16 -3.06 1.52 3.17
N ALA A 17 -3.05 1.23 1.86
CA ALA A 17 -4.26 0.87 1.14
C ALA A 17 -4.85 -0.48 1.58
N GLN A 18 -3.99 -1.48 1.83
CA GLN A 18 -4.41 -2.84 2.20
C GLN A 18 -4.85 -2.97 3.66
N THR A 19 -4.26 -2.20 4.59
CA THR A 19 -4.57 -2.30 6.03
C THR A 19 -5.60 -1.27 6.48
N GLU A 20 -5.54 -0.03 5.97
CA GLU A 20 -6.41 1.07 6.42
C GLU A 20 -7.47 1.47 5.39
N GLY A 21 -7.43 0.91 4.18
CA GLY A 21 -8.33 1.30 3.10
C GLY A 21 -8.07 2.70 2.54
N VAL A 22 -6.88 3.28 2.79
CA VAL A 22 -6.50 4.61 2.33
C VAL A 22 -5.50 4.52 1.17
N PHE A 23 -5.96 4.75 -0.05
CA PHE A 23 -5.10 4.82 -1.23
C PHE A 23 -4.54 6.22 -1.44
N ALA A 24 -3.34 6.47 -0.91
CA ALA A 24 -2.63 7.75 -1.00
C ALA A 24 -1.85 7.91 -2.30
N GLU A 25 -1.44 9.13 -2.66
CA GLU A 25 -0.43 9.39 -3.71
C GLU A 25 1.01 9.07 -3.21
N PRO A 26 2.06 9.05 -4.06
CA PRO A 26 3.42 8.74 -3.64
C PRO A 26 3.93 9.60 -2.47
N ALA A 27 3.60 10.89 -2.44
CA ALA A 27 3.94 11.77 -1.32
C ALA A 27 3.33 11.30 0.02
N GLY A 28 2.14 10.71 -0.01
CA GLY A 28 1.53 10.06 1.15
C GLY A 28 2.25 8.75 1.52
N GLY A 29 2.73 7.98 0.55
CA GLY A 29 3.62 6.84 0.78
C GLY A 29 4.91 7.23 1.50
N THR A 30 5.51 8.37 1.15
CA THR A 30 6.76 8.86 1.77
C THR A 30 6.64 9.08 3.27
N VAL A 31 5.55 9.68 3.75
CA VAL A 31 5.36 9.94 5.19
C VAL A 31 5.10 8.65 5.97
N VAL A 32 4.41 7.67 5.36
CA VAL A 32 4.20 6.35 5.95
C VAL A 32 5.51 5.54 5.99
N ALA A 33 6.28 5.51 4.90
CA ALA A 33 7.59 4.86 4.85
C ALA A 33 8.56 5.45 5.88
N SER A 34 8.57 6.77 6.01
CA SER A 34 9.38 7.47 7.02
C SER A 34 8.96 7.10 8.43
N LEU A 35 7.65 6.98 8.70
CA LEU A 35 7.16 6.54 10.01
C LEU A 35 7.61 5.10 10.32
N ILE A 36 7.45 4.17 9.36
CA ILE A 36 7.90 2.78 9.51
C ILE A 36 9.38 2.72 9.89
N ARG A 37 10.24 3.40 9.11
CA ARG A 37 11.69 3.47 9.39
C ARG A 37 12.00 4.02 10.78
N LYS A 38 11.29 5.08 11.20
CA LYS A 38 11.51 5.71 12.51
C LYS A 38 11.06 4.84 13.68
N VAL A 39 9.95 4.13 13.53
CA VAL A 39 9.49 3.15 14.54
C VAL A 39 10.46 1.98 14.62
N ASP A 40 10.94 1.46 13.48
CA ASP A 40 11.89 0.35 13.43
C ASP A 40 13.26 0.73 13.99
N ALA A 41 13.69 1.98 13.82
CA ALA A 41 14.91 2.53 14.41
C ALA A 41 14.76 2.90 15.90
N GLY A 42 13.55 2.83 16.46
CA GLY A 42 13.26 3.24 17.84
C GLY A 42 13.32 4.76 18.07
N GLU A 43 13.24 5.56 17.00
CA GLU A 43 13.18 7.02 17.08
C GLU A 43 11.78 7.53 17.43
N ILE A 44 10.74 6.75 17.14
CA ILE A 44 9.34 7.00 17.52
C ILE A 44 8.87 5.77 18.30
N ASP A 45 8.28 6.01 19.47
CA ASP A 45 7.73 4.93 20.30
C ASP A 45 6.41 4.40 19.70
N LYS A 46 6.14 3.10 19.88
CA LYS A 46 4.94 2.45 19.33
C LYS A 46 3.64 2.97 19.96
N ASP A 47 3.72 3.52 21.17
CA ASP A 47 2.58 4.08 21.90
C ASP A 47 2.43 5.61 21.66
N GLU A 48 3.34 6.22 20.89
CA GLU A 48 3.27 7.66 20.57
C GLU A 48 2.14 7.96 19.56
N THR A 49 1.48 9.11 19.74
CA THR A 49 0.44 9.57 18.80
C THR A 49 1.06 10.41 17.69
N VAL A 50 1.05 9.88 16.46
CA VAL A 50 1.60 10.53 15.27
C VAL A 50 0.49 10.90 14.30
N VAL A 51 0.56 12.11 13.73
CA VAL A 51 -0.35 12.56 12.66
C VAL A 51 0.41 12.60 11.34
N LEU A 52 -0.01 11.78 10.38
CA LEU A 52 0.50 11.82 9.01
C LEU A 52 -0.44 12.62 8.10
N LEU A 53 0.11 13.59 7.39
CA LEU A 53 -0.66 14.40 6.44
C LEU A 53 -0.68 13.73 5.07
N ILE A 54 -1.82 13.13 4.73
CA ILE A 54 -2.04 12.55 3.40
C ILE A 54 -2.70 13.61 2.51
N THR A 55 -1.89 14.30 1.72
CA THR A 55 -2.31 15.48 0.95
C THR A 55 -3.07 15.17 -0.34
N GLY A 56 -3.00 13.92 -0.82
CA GLY A 56 -3.63 13.54 -2.07
C GLY A 56 -3.92 12.06 -2.20
N SER A 57 -4.85 11.77 -3.10
CA SER A 57 -5.32 10.42 -3.41
C SER A 57 -4.46 9.76 -4.48
N GLY A 58 -4.25 8.45 -4.33
CA GLY A 58 -3.51 7.62 -5.29
C GLY A 58 -4.13 7.54 -6.67
N ILE A 59 -5.41 7.93 -6.83
CA ILE A 59 -6.06 8.06 -8.15
C ILE A 59 -5.28 9.02 -9.07
N LYS A 60 -4.58 10.01 -8.50
CA LYS A 60 -3.74 10.94 -9.27
C LYS A 60 -2.49 10.28 -9.87
N SER A 61 -2.11 9.10 -9.39
CA SER A 61 -0.81 8.46 -9.64
C SER A 61 -0.95 6.99 -10.03
N LEU A 62 -2.06 6.62 -10.68
CA LEU A 62 -2.35 5.24 -11.05
C LEU A 62 -1.24 4.59 -11.90
N SER A 63 -0.62 5.35 -12.81
CA SER A 63 0.42 4.85 -13.70
C SER A 63 1.75 4.52 -13.00
N SER A 64 1.99 5.07 -11.81
CA SER A 64 3.25 4.89 -11.06
C SER A 64 3.14 3.89 -9.91
N THR A 65 1.92 3.54 -9.49
CA THR A 65 1.71 2.72 -8.29
C THR A 65 1.12 1.35 -8.58
N VAL A 66 0.27 1.20 -9.59
CA VAL A 66 -0.39 -0.08 -9.85
C VAL A 66 0.55 -0.94 -10.70
N PRO A 67 1.03 -2.10 -10.20
CA PRO A 67 1.75 -3.05 -11.04
C PRO A 67 0.82 -3.48 -12.16
N VAL A 68 1.22 -3.21 -13.39
CA VAL A 68 0.47 -3.56 -14.62
C VAL A 68 0.27 -5.07 -14.77
N ASP A 69 1.02 -5.86 -14.00
CA ASP A 69 1.03 -7.34 -14.01
C ASP A 69 0.17 -7.97 -12.92
N THR A 70 -0.88 -7.29 -12.43
CA THR A 70 -1.86 -7.97 -11.56
C THR A 70 -2.55 -9.07 -12.36
N PHE A 71 -2.13 -10.31 -12.15
CA PHE A 71 -2.69 -11.48 -12.82
C PHE A 71 -4.13 -11.68 -12.37
N ILE A 72 -5.06 -11.35 -13.26
CA ILE A 72 -6.48 -11.70 -13.11
C ILE A 72 -6.70 -12.97 -13.94
N PRO A 73 -6.79 -14.16 -13.31
CA PRO A 73 -7.00 -15.41 -14.05
C PRO A 73 -8.31 -15.36 -14.82
N ARG A 74 -8.26 -15.71 -16.10
CA ARG A 74 -9.48 -15.97 -16.87
C ARG A 74 -10.01 -17.34 -16.50
N VAL A 75 -11.23 -17.38 -15.97
CA VAL A 75 -11.93 -18.62 -15.60
C VAL A 75 -13.19 -18.83 -16.43
N PRO A 76 -13.66 -20.08 -16.60
CA PRO A 76 -14.99 -20.36 -17.11
C PRO A 76 -16.08 -19.57 -16.38
N SER A 77 -17.17 -19.24 -17.07
CA SER A 77 -18.33 -18.51 -16.50
C SER A 77 -19.23 -19.41 -15.65
N THR A 78 -18.63 -20.10 -14.67
CA THR A 78 -19.32 -21.00 -13.73
C THR A 78 -18.93 -20.66 -12.30
N LEU A 79 -19.85 -20.87 -11.36
CA LEU A 79 -19.63 -20.60 -9.94
C LEU A 79 -18.41 -21.39 -9.42
N ASP A 80 -18.36 -22.70 -9.67
CA ASP A 80 -17.25 -23.57 -9.26
C ASP A 80 -15.87 -23.09 -9.71
N ALA A 81 -15.78 -22.46 -10.88
CA ALA A 81 -14.51 -21.98 -11.41
C ALA A 81 -14.06 -20.69 -10.71
N VAL A 82 -15.01 -19.82 -10.36
CA VAL A 82 -14.76 -18.62 -9.55
C VAL A 82 -14.36 -19.02 -8.13
N GLU A 83 -15.11 -19.92 -7.51
CA GLU A 83 -14.88 -20.32 -6.12
C GLU A 83 -13.51 -21.01 -5.94
N ARG A 84 -13.08 -21.86 -6.89
CA ARG A 84 -11.74 -22.47 -6.89
C ARG A 84 -10.61 -21.46 -6.94
N VAL A 85 -10.76 -20.38 -7.71
CA VAL A 85 -9.74 -19.33 -7.80
C VAL A 85 -9.71 -18.45 -6.56
N LEU A 86 -10.87 -18.21 -5.94
CA LEU A 86 -10.95 -17.46 -4.69
C LEU A 86 -10.56 -18.30 -3.46
N GLY A 87 -10.36 -19.61 -3.60
CA GLY A 87 -10.00 -20.50 -2.51
C GLY A 87 -11.11 -20.71 -1.48
N VAL A 88 -12.38 -20.61 -1.93
CA VAL A 88 -13.56 -20.77 -1.07
C VAL A 88 -14.24 -22.14 -1.22
N VAL A 89 -13.62 -23.05 -1.98
CA VAL A 89 -13.88 -24.51 -2.01
C VAL A 89 -12.57 -25.28 -2.10
#